data_AF-A0A966NMR4-F1
#
_entry.id   AF-A0A966NMR4-F1
#
_cell.length_a   1.000
_cell.length_b   1.000
_cell.length_c   1.000
_cell.angle_alpha   90.00
_cell.angle_beta   90.00
_cell.angle_gamma   90.00
#
_symmetry.space_group_name_H-M   'P 1'
#
loop_
_entity.id
_entity.type
_entity.pdbx_description
1 polymer ?
#
loop_
_entity_poly.entity_id
_entity_poly.type
_entity_poly.pdbx_seq_one_letter_code
_entity_poly.pdbx_strand_id
1 'polypeptide(L)' 'WLARNGGFKNGEGSMSKYYASETAVRVTEEAIQILGGYGYTREYPVERWHRDAKIHTIFEGTSEIQQLVIARAISGMRVE' A
#
# COMPACT_ATOMS: atom_id res chain seq x y z
N TRP A 1 -7.83 -2.84 15.71
CA TRP A 1 -8.43 -2.50 17.01
C TRP A 1 -9.54 -1.45 16.87
N LEU A 2 -9.27 -0.28 16.27
CA LEU A 2 -10.26 0.81 16.07
C LEU A 2 -11.57 0.35 15.41
N ALA A 3 -11.49 -0.45 14.34
CA ALA A 3 -12.66 -1.01 13.67
C ALA A 3 -13.64 -1.74 14.61
N ARG A 4 -13.15 -2.31 15.73
CA ARG A 4 -13.97 -3.00 16.74
C ARG A 4 -14.31 -2.12 17.96
N ASN A 5 -13.64 -0.97 18.12
CA ASN A 5 -13.68 -0.13 19.33
C ASN A 5 -13.93 1.34 18.96
N GLY A 6 -15.02 1.62 18.24
CA GLY A 6 -15.43 2.98 17.90
C GLY A 6 -15.28 3.38 16.42
N GLY A 7 -14.89 2.44 15.57
CA GLY A 7 -14.84 2.62 14.11
C GLY A 7 -13.70 3.51 13.63
N PHE A 8 -13.68 3.78 12.33
CA PHE A 8 -12.79 4.76 11.72
C PHE A 8 -13.51 6.11 11.66
N LYS A 9 -12.81 7.19 12.03
CA LYS A 9 -13.39 8.54 12.10
C LYS A 9 -12.70 9.54 11.17
N ASN A 10 -11.40 9.36 10.94
CA ASN A 10 -10.54 10.33 10.25
C ASN A 10 -9.72 9.68 9.12
N GLY A 11 -10.30 8.68 8.44
CA GLY A 11 -9.65 8.03 7.28
C GLY A 11 -8.59 6.99 7.64
N GLU A 12 -8.59 6.46 8.87
CA GLU A 12 -7.59 5.51 9.37
C GLU A 12 -7.52 4.23 8.51
N GLY A 13 -8.65 3.80 7.95
CA GLY A 13 -8.71 2.70 6.98
C GLY A 13 -7.86 3.00 5.73
N SER A 14 -8.09 4.14 5.09
CA SER A 14 -7.32 4.58 3.91
C SER A 14 -5.84 4.80 4.21
N MET A 15 -5.52 5.40 5.37
CA MET A 15 -4.12 5.56 5.83
C MET A 15 -3.43 4.20 5.96
N SER A 16 -4.09 3.23 6.62
CA SER A 16 -3.52 1.91 6.84
C SER A 16 -3.29 1.16 5.53
N LYS A 17 -4.25 1.22 4.61
CA LYS A 17 -4.16 0.57 3.31
C LYS A 17 -3.04 1.16 2.47
N TYR A 18 -3.03 2.48 2.30
CA TYR A 18 -2.00 3.19 1.53
C TYR A 18 -0.60 2.88 2.05
N TYR A 19 -0.40 3.01 3.36
CA TYR A 19 0.91 2.77 3.96
C TYR A 19 1.37 1.32 3.78
N ALA A 20 0.48 0.36 4.04
CA ALA A 20 0.82 -1.06 3.91
C ALA A 20 1.12 -1.45 2.45
N SER A 21 0.33 -0.96 1.48
CA SER A 21 0.52 -1.27 0.06
C SER A 21 1.82 -0.69 -0.50
N GLU A 22 2.09 0.60 -0.24
CA GLU A 22 3.33 1.25 -0.70
C GLU A 22 4.56 0.62 -0.04
N THR A 23 4.46 0.29 1.26
CA THR A 23 5.53 -0.40 1.98
C THR A 23 5.79 -1.78 1.39
N ALA A 24 4.75 -2.57 1.09
CA ALA A 24 4.91 -3.91 0.52
C ALA A 24 5.65 -3.88 -0.82
N VAL A 25 5.31 -2.92 -1.70
CA VAL A 25 6.02 -2.74 -2.98
C VAL A 25 7.48 -2.36 -2.74
N ARG A 26 7.74 -1.38 -1.88
CA ARG A 26 9.11 -0.91 -1.61
C ARG A 26 10.00 -2.00 -1.01
N VAL A 27 9.52 -2.74 0.01
CA VAL A 27 10.35 -3.77 0.65
C VAL A 27 10.63 -4.97 -0.26
N THR A 28 9.68 -5.31 -1.13
CA THR A 28 9.88 -6.40 -2.10
C THR A 28 10.83 -5.97 -3.23
N GLU A 29 10.77 -4.71 -3.66
CA GLU A 29 11.72 -4.13 -4.60
C GLU A 29 13.14 -4.06 -4.02
N GLU A 30 13.28 -3.56 -2.78
CA GLU A 30 14.56 -3.55 -2.05
C GLU A 30 15.13 -4.98 -1.92
N ALA A 31 14.30 -5.98 -1.65
CA ALA A 31 14.72 -7.37 -1.56
C ALA A 31 15.19 -7.94 -2.91
N ILE A 32 14.56 -7.58 -4.03
CA ILE A 32 15.06 -7.92 -5.39
C ILE A 32 16.44 -7.28 -5.58
N GLN A 33 16.58 -6.00 -5.25
CA GLN A 33 17.83 -5.26 -5.42
C GLN A 33 18.98 -5.85 -4.58
N ILE A 34 18.70 -6.29 -3.34
CA ILE A 34 19.67 -6.95 -2.45
C ILE A 34 20.14 -8.28 -3.03
N LEU A 35 19.25 -9.07 -3.62
CA LEU A 35 19.58 -10.35 -4.25
C LEU A 35 20.21 -10.19 -5.65
N GLY A 36 20.25 -8.98 -6.21
CA GLY A 36 20.78 -8.70 -7.53
C GLY A 36 20.08 -9.53 -8.61
N GLY A 37 20.86 -10.12 -9.53
CA GLY A 37 20.31 -10.94 -10.61
C GLY A 37 19.47 -12.13 -10.13
N TYR A 38 19.83 -12.72 -8.98
CA TYR A 38 19.07 -13.82 -8.38
C TYR A 38 17.67 -13.38 -7.93
N GLY A 39 17.50 -12.09 -7.57
CA GLY A 39 16.21 -11.52 -7.20
C GLY A 39 15.16 -11.54 -8.32
N TYR A 40 15.59 -11.67 -9.58
CA TYR A 40 14.70 -11.81 -10.76
C TYR A 40 14.46 -13.26 -11.18
N THR A 41 15.12 -14.23 -10.54
CA THR A 41 14.95 -15.64 -10.84
C THR A 41 13.79 -16.23 -10.04
N ARG A 42 13.21 -17.33 -10.52
CA ARG A 42 12.17 -18.07 -9.79
C ARG A 42 12.72 -18.98 -8.67
N GLU A 43 14.04 -19.00 -8.47
CA GLU A 43 14.69 -19.74 -7.39
C GLU A 43 14.39 -19.10 -6.02
N TYR A 44 14.27 -17.78 -6.00
CA TYR A 44 13.88 -17.01 -4.81
C TYR A 44 12.46 -16.44 -5.00
N PRO A 45 11.63 -16.43 -3.95
CA PRO A 45 10.22 -16.05 -4.09
C PRO A 45 9.99 -14.54 -4.25
N VAL A 46 11.04 -13.71 -4.15
CA VAL A 46 10.93 -12.25 -4.03
C VAL A 46 10.32 -11.59 -5.27
N GLU A 47 10.62 -12.10 -6.49
CA GLU A 47 10.02 -11.58 -7.72
C GLU A 47 8.50 -11.76 -7.72
N ARG A 48 8.05 -12.92 -7.23
CA ARG A 48 6.63 -13.22 -7.10
C ARG A 48 5.98 -12.33 -6.07
N TRP A 49 6.62 -12.16 -4.90
CA TRP A 49 6.11 -11.27 -3.86
C TRP A 49 6.01 -9.83 -4.35
N HIS A 50 6.94 -9.34 -5.15
CA HIS A 50 6.86 -7.99 -5.72
C HIS A 50 5.68 -7.84 -6.68
N ARG A 51 5.48 -8.81 -7.58
CA ARG A 51 4.31 -8.84 -8.48
C ARG A 51 3.00 -8.90 -7.70
N ASP A 52 2.94 -9.75 -6.68
CA ASP A 52 1.75 -9.89 -5.83
C ASP A 52 1.51 -8.62 -5.01
N ALA A 53 2.57 -7.97 -4.51
CA ALA A 53 2.47 -6.72 -3.75
C ALA A 53 1.89 -5.58 -4.59
N LYS A 54 2.24 -5.52 -5.88
CA LYS A 54 1.90 -4.37 -6.73
C LYS A 54 0.39 -4.16 -6.92
N ILE A 55 -0.40 -5.23 -6.85
CA ILE A 55 -1.86 -5.10 -7.00
C ILE A 55 -2.45 -4.20 -5.91
N HIS A 56 -1.92 -4.24 -4.68
CA HIS A 56 -2.44 -3.50 -3.52
C HIS A 56 -2.43 -1.97 -3.69
N THR A 57 -1.59 -1.43 -4.59
CA THR A 57 -1.58 0.01 -4.91
C THR A 57 -2.66 0.39 -5.93
N ILE A 58 -3.44 -0.57 -6.43
CA ILE A 58 -4.39 -0.41 -7.54
C ILE A 58 -5.80 -0.84 -7.15
N PHE A 59 -5.99 -2.10 -6.71
CA PHE A 59 -7.34 -2.60 -6.38
C PHE A 59 -7.88 -1.98 -5.10
N GLU A 60 -9.21 -1.95 -4.92
CA GLU A 60 -9.88 -1.33 -3.75
C GLU A 60 -9.55 0.17 -3.55
N GLY A 61 -9.23 0.87 -4.65
CA GLY A 61 -8.86 2.28 -4.68
C GLY A 61 -7.35 2.48 -4.74
N THR A 62 -6.87 3.15 -5.79
CA THR A 62 -5.44 3.38 -6.03
C THR A 62 -4.80 4.19 -4.90
N SER A 63 -3.47 4.20 -4.86
CA SER A 63 -2.70 5.01 -3.90
C SER A 63 -3.10 6.49 -3.90
N GLU A 64 -3.39 7.07 -5.07
CA GLU A 64 -3.87 8.45 -5.21
C GLU A 64 -5.27 8.62 -4.64
N ILE A 65 -6.17 7.65 -4.86
CA ILE A 65 -7.52 7.66 -4.29
C ILE A 65 -7.47 7.56 -2.76
N GLN A 66 -6.61 6.71 -2.20
CA GLN A 66 -6.42 6.67 -0.75
C GLN A 66 -5.92 8.01 -0.22
N GLN A 67 -4.92 8.60 -0.87
CA GLN A 67 -4.41 9.93 -0.51
C GLN A 67 -5.48 11.01 -0.58
N LEU A 68 -6.37 10.96 -1.59
CA LEU A 68 -7.49 11.91 -1.71
C LEU A 68 -8.48 11.75 -0.55
N VAL A 69 -8.81 10.52 -0.15
CA VAL A 69 -9.68 10.28 1.03
C VAL A 69 -9.02 10.80 2.30
N ILE A 70 -7.71 10.57 2.47
CA ILE A 70 -6.93 11.07 3.61
C ILE A 70 -6.91 12.60 3.62
N ALA A 71 -6.65 13.23 2.48
CA ALA A 71 -6.62 14.68 2.34
C ALA A 71 -7.98 15.30 2.68
N ARG A 72 -9.08 14.67 2.24
CA ARG A 72 -10.44 15.09 2.61
C ARG A 72 -10.70 14.95 4.10
N ALA A 73 -10.24 13.85 4.73
CA ALA A 73 -10.41 13.62 6.15
C ALA A 73 -9.66 14.66 7.01
N ILE A 74 -8.49 15.12 6.54
CA ILE A 74 -7.68 16.13 7.24
C ILE A 74 -8.22 17.56 7.01
N SER A 75 -8.56 17.89 5.77
CA SER A 75 -8.92 19.27 5.39
C SER A 75 -10.41 19.60 5.55
N GLY A 76 -11.28 18.59 5.57
CA GLY A 76 -12.73 18.76 5.43
C GLY A 76 -13.18 19.25 4.05
N MET A 77 -12.25 19.43 3.12
CA MET A 77 -12.50 19.98 1.79
C MET A 77 -12.73 18.87 0.77
N ARG A 78 -13.76 19.02 -0.06
CA ARG A 78 -13.98 18.16 -1.21
C ARG A 78 -13.20 18.72 -2.39
N VAL A 79 -12.21 17.96 -2.86
CA VAL A 79 -11.57 18.21 -4.16
C VAL A 79 -12.52 17.70 -5.24
N GLU A 80 -12.92 18.60 -6.14
CA GLU A 80 -13.76 18.33 -7.32
C GLU A 80 -12.90 18.11 -8.57
#